data_AF-A0AAD8GRJ4-F1
#
_entry.id   AF-A0AAD8GRJ4-F1
#
_cell.length_a   1.000
_cell.length_b   1.000
_cell.length_c   1.000
_cell.angle_alpha   90.00
_cell.angle_beta   90.00
_cell.angle_gamma   90.00
#
_symmetry.space_group_name_H-M   'P 1'
#
loop_
_entity.id
_entity.type
_entity.pdbx_description
1 polymer ?
#
loop_
_entity_poly.entity_id
_entity_poly.type
_entity_poly.pdbx_seq_one_letter_code
_entity_poly.pdbx_strand_id
1 'polypeptide(L)'
;MSVNQVPPELVIVKGKPLCQEELVQLLGCRNPPRKLKPRKYWYDKSSGLWGMEGKKPCQFITPELNVGNCMWRNASNGNTNILVNDREITKPELLMMQIAGINCVGTTKFLE
;
A
#
# COMPACT_ATOMS: atom_id res chain seq x y z
N MET A 1 14.28 -23.09 -15.92
CA MET A 1 12.84 -22.97 -15.60
C MET A 1 12.48 -21.49 -15.58
N SER A 2 11.84 -20.97 -16.63
CA SER A 2 11.43 -19.57 -16.66
C SER A 2 10.29 -19.38 -15.67
N VAL A 3 10.56 -18.67 -14.59
CA VAL A 3 9.50 -18.08 -13.79
C VAL A 3 8.74 -17.14 -14.71
N ASN A 4 7.46 -17.42 -14.97
CA ASN A 4 6.53 -16.52 -15.67
C ASN A 4 6.32 -15.27 -14.79
N GLN A 5 7.35 -14.43 -14.70
CA GLN A 5 7.31 -13.18 -13.96
C GLN A 5 6.43 -12.21 -14.74
N VAL A 6 5.57 -11.50 -14.02
CA VAL A 6 4.80 -10.40 -14.58
C VAL A 6 5.78 -9.33 -15.10
N PRO A 7 5.56 -8.75 -16.30
CA PRO A 7 6.38 -7.63 -16.76
C PRO A 7 6.34 -6.46 -15.75
N PRO A 8 7.49 -5.92 -15.30
CA PRO A 8 7.56 -4.86 -14.29
C PRO A 8 6.66 -3.66 -14.60
N GLU A 9 6.64 -3.24 -15.86
CA GLU A 9 5.91 -2.07 -16.36
C GLU A 9 4.38 -2.21 -16.26
N LEU A 10 3.87 -3.44 -16.10
CA LEU A 10 2.46 -3.70 -15.90
C LEU A 10 2.06 -3.77 -14.42
N VAL A 11 3.04 -3.77 -13.51
CA VAL A 11 2.82 -3.64 -12.07
C VAL A 11 3.04 -2.18 -11.71
N ILE A 12 1.95 -1.49 -11.38
CA ILE A 12 2.00 -0.07 -11.02
C ILE A 12 1.89 0.01 -9.50
N VAL A 13 2.93 0.50 -8.83
CA VAL A 13 2.93 0.72 -7.39
C VAL A 13 3.00 2.22 -7.16
N LYS A 14 1.94 2.75 -6.58
CA LYS A 14 1.81 4.18 -6.29
C LYS A 14 1.87 5.07 -7.54
N GLY A 15 1.08 4.73 -8.54
CA GLY A 15 1.04 5.43 -9.83
C GLY A 15 2.31 5.30 -10.69
N LYS A 16 3.36 4.63 -10.22
CA LYS A 16 4.61 4.39 -10.96
C LYS A 16 4.68 2.93 -11.44
N PRO A 17 4.86 2.67 -12.75
CA PRO A 17 5.27 1.35 -13.24
C PRO A 17 6.60 0.94 -12.62
N LEU A 18 6.71 -0.29 -12.12
CA LEU A 18 7.96 -0.76 -11.53
C LEU A 18 9.05 -0.89 -12.61
N CYS A 19 10.30 -0.61 -12.24
CA CYS A 19 11.45 -1.08 -13.00
C CYS A 19 11.81 -2.53 -12.61
N GLN A 20 12.74 -3.14 -13.36
CA GLN A 20 13.15 -4.52 -13.12
C GLN A 20 13.76 -4.70 -11.72
N GLU A 21 14.57 -3.75 -11.26
CA GLU A 21 15.20 -3.78 -9.93
C GLU A 21 14.14 -3.73 -8.81
N GLU A 22 13.13 -2.88 -8.96
CA GLU A 22 12.03 -2.79 -7.99
C GLU A 22 11.19 -4.07 -7.97
N LEU A 23 10.94 -4.69 -9.12
CA LEU A 23 10.23 -5.97 -9.18
C LEU A 23 11.04 -7.09 -8.52
N VAL A 24 12.35 -7.15 -8.77
CA VAL A 24 13.26 -8.13 -8.13
C VAL A 24 13.28 -7.92 -6.62
N GLN A 25 13.37 -6.67 -6.15
CA GLN A 25 13.30 -6.36 -4.72
C GLN A 25 11.95 -6.78 -4.11
N LEU A 26 10.85 -6.49 -4.79
CA LEU A 26 9.50 -6.82 -4.32
C LEU A 26 9.27 -8.32 -4.22
N LEU A 27 9.71 -9.10 -5.22
CA LEU A 27 9.52 -10.54 -5.27
C LEU A 27 10.56 -11.33 -4.46
N GLY A 28 11.75 -10.76 -4.27
CA GLY A 28 12.85 -11.37 -3.51
C GLY A 28 12.85 -11.04 -2.02
N CYS A 29 11.94 -10.19 -1.53
CA CYS A 29 11.87 -9.86 -0.11
C CYS A 29 11.42 -11.06 0.75
N ARG A 30 11.63 -10.99 2.07
CA ARG A 30 11.35 -12.10 3.01
C ARG A 30 9.88 -12.54 3.00
N ASN A 31 8.96 -11.62 2.72
CA ASN A 31 7.52 -11.87 2.67
C ASN A 31 6.91 -11.10 1.48
N PRO A 32 6.97 -11.66 0.26
CA PRO A 32 6.53 -10.97 -0.96
C PRO A 32 5.00 -10.96 -1.13
N PRO A 33 4.46 -10.09 -2.00
CA PRO A 33 3.04 -10.10 -2.33
C PRO A 33 2.64 -11.41 -3.00
N ARG A 34 1.57 -12.04 -2.50
CA ARG A 34 1.05 -13.29 -3.05
C ARG A 34 0.26 -13.01 -4.34
N LYS A 35 0.48 -13.83 -5.36
CA LYS A 35 -0.26 -13.77 -6.64
C LYS A 35 -0.24 -12.36 -7.26
N LEU A 36 0.95 -11.77 -7.37
CA LEU A 36 1.16 -10.48 -8.03
C LEU A 36 0.62 -10.55 -9.47
N LYS A 37 -0.14 -9.53 -9.88
CA LYS A 37 -0.81 -9.48 -11.20
C LYS A 37 -0.51 -8.14 -11.89
N PRO A 38 -0.62 -8.08 -13.22
CA PRO A 38 -0.60 -6.82 -13.97
C PRO A 38 -1.77 -5.91 -13.54
N ARG A 39 -1.53 -4.92 -12.67
CA ARG A 39 -2.53 -3.93 -12.17
C ARG A 39 -1.88 -2.88 -11.28
N LYS A 40 -2.71 -2.01 -10.71
CA LYS A 40 -2.31 -0.95 -9.78
C LYS A 40 -2.45 -1.35 -8.31
N TYR A 41 -1.42 -1.04 -7.53
CA TYR A 41 -1.28 -1.34 -6.12
C TYR A 41 -0.81 -0.11 -5.32
N TRP A 42 -1.08 -0.14 -4.02
CA TRP A 42 -0.47 0.75 -3.04
C TRP A 42 0.30 -0.08 -2.01
N TYR A 43 1.36 0.54 -1.47
CA TYR A 43 2.26 -0.08 -0.51
C TYR A 43 2.68 0.93 0.55
N ASP A 44 2.31 0.70 1.80
CA ASP A 44 2.81 1.50 2.91
C ASP A 44 4.18 0.97 3.34
N LYS A 45 5.23 1.76 3.10
CA LYS A 45 6.61 1.41 3.41
C LYS A 45 6.84 1.23 4.91
N SER A 46 6.17 2.01 5.75
CA SER A 46 6.38 2.03 7.20
C SER A 46 5.79 0.78 7.86
N SER A 47 4.60 0.36 7.44
CA SER A 47 3.89 -0.77 8.05
C SER A 47 4.01 -2.08 7.29
N GLY A 48 4.40 -2.04 6.01
CA GLY A 48 4.35 -3.19 5.11
C GLY A 48 2.95 -3.49 4.57
N LEU A 49 1.94 -2.65 4.81
CA LEU A 49 0.59 -2.86 4.28
C LEU A 49 0.59 -2.80 2.75
N TRP A 50 -0.04 -3.80 2.14
CA TRP A 50 -0.15 -3.96 0.70
C TRP A 50 -1.62 -4.10 0.30
N GLY A 51 -2.00 -3.43 -0.78
CA GLY A 51 -3.35 -3.48 -1.31
C GLY A 51 -3.41 -3.08 -2.77
N MET A 52 -4.53 -3.41 -3.43
CA MET A 52 -4.84 -2.85 -4.74
C MET A 52 -5.27 -1.39 -4.58
N GLU A 53 -4.93 -0.54 -5.54
CA GLU A 53 -5.38 0.87 -5.52
C GLU A 53 -6.90 0.96 -5.37
N GLY A 54 -7.34 1.84 -4.47
CA GLY A 54 -8.75 2.06 -4.13
C GLY A 54 -9.40 0.93 -3.33
N LYS A 55 -8.62 -0.02 -2.82
CA LYS A 55 -9.10 -1.11 -1.96
C LYS A 55 -8.40 -1.08 -0.61
N LYS A 56 -9.10 -1.59 0.40
CA LYS A 56 -8.57 -1.84 1.74
C LYS A 56 -7.31 -2.75 1.67
N PRO A 57 -6.44 -2.73 2.68
CA PRO A 57 -5.27 -3.60 2.71
C PRO A 57 -5.70 -5.07 2.60
N CYS A 58 -4.91 -5.87 1.90
CA CYS A 58 -5.16 -7.31 1.72
C CYS A 58 -4.03 -8.20 2.22
N GLN A 59 -2.83 -7.66 2.43
CA GLN A 59 -1.66 -8.40 2.90
C GLN A 59 -0.69 -7.48 3.67
N PHE A 60 0.08 -8.06 4.59
CA PHE A 60 1.35 -7.49 5.03
C PHE A 60 2.49 -8.11 4.23
N ILE A 61 3.33 -7.29 3.61
CA ILE A 61 4.59 -7.70 2.97
C ILE A 61 5.78 -7.17 3.77
N THR A 62 7.01 -7.51 3.38
CA THR A 62 8.21 -6.95 4.02
C THR A 62 8.15 -5.41 4.02
N PRO A 63 8.32 -4.73 5.16
CA PRO A 63 8.37 -3.26 5.23
C PRO A 63 9.69 -2.72 4.66
N GLU A 64 9.80 -1.39 4.58
CA GLU A 64 11.02 -0.67 4.19
C GLU A 64 11.55 -0.94 2.77
N LEU A 65 10.75 -1.54 1.89
CA LEU A 65 11.12 -1.73 0.50
C LEU A 65 11.14 -0.39 -0.24
N ASN A 66 12.13 -0.21 -1.12
CA ASN A 66 12.28 0.98 -1.96
C ASN A 66 11.57 0.75 -3.30
N VAL A 67 10.23 0.67 -3.26
CA VAL A 67 9.41 0.39 -4.45
C VAL A 67 8.31 1.44 -4.63
N GLY A 68 8.15 1.90 -5.88
CA GLY A 68 7.15 2.90 -6.24
C GLY A 68 7.49 4.32 -5.75
N ASN A 69 6.49 5.21 -5.78
CA ASN A 69 6.62 6.63 -5.40
C ASN A 69 6.27 6.92 -3.91
N CYS A 70 6.05 8.20 -3.58
CA CYS A 70 5.47 8.62 -2.30
C CYS A 70 4.02 8.12 -2.15
N MET A 71 3.57 7.93 -0.90
CA MET A 71 2.17 7.62 -0.61
C MET A 71 1.26 8.82 -0.91
N TRP A 72 -0.03 8.54 -1.13
CA TRP A 72 -1.05 9.58 -1.35
C TRP A 72 -2.35 9.26 -0.62
N ARG A 73 -3.10 10.34 -0.33
CA ARG A 73 -4.33 10.32 0.48
C ARG A 73 -5.33 9.24 0.06
N ASN A 74 -5.60 9.12 -1.24
CA ASN A 74 -6.68 8.27 -1.75
C ASN A 74 -6.25 6.84 -2.10
N ALA A 75 -5.06 6.39 -1.67
CA ALA A 75 -4.49 5.09 -2.08
C ALA A 75 -5.40 3.88 -1.82
N SER A 76 -6.12 3.85 -0.70
CA SER A 76 -7.06 2.78 -0.32
C SER A 76 -8.53 3.14 -0.48
N ASN A 77 -8.85 4.31 -1.05
CA ASN A 77 -10.20 4.88 -1.05
C ASN A 77 -10.78 5.04 0.38
N GLY A 78 -10.00 5.69 1.25
CA GLY A 78 -10.42 6.04 2.61
C GLY A 78 -11.62 6.98 2.64
N ASN A 79 -12.33 6.99 3.77
CA ASN A 79 -13.57 7.75 3.95
C ASN A 79 -13.82 8.16 5.41
N THR A 80 -12.74 8.49 6.12
CA THR A 80 -12.75 8.79 7.56
C THR A 80 -12.18 10.16 7.89
N ASN A 81 -11.57 10.86 6.92
CA ASN A 81 -10.74 12.05 7.12
C ASN A 81 -9.56 11.85 8.09
N ILE A 82 -9.23 10.61 8.42
CA ILE A 82 -8.10 10.24 9.28
C ILE A 82 -6.97 9.73 8.39
N LEU A 83 -5.80 10.36 8.52
CA LEU A 83 -4.60 9.95 7.79
C LEU A 83 -3.73 9.03 8.65
N VAL A 84 -3.27 7.93 8.04
CA VAL A 84 -2.23 7.05 8.58
C VAL A 84 -1.21 6.84 7.47
N ASN A 85 0.05 7.24 7.70
CA ASN A 85 1.12 7.17 6.71
C ASN A 85 0.74 7.79 5.35
N ASP A 86 0.24 9.04 5.40
CA ASP A 86 -0.19 9.85 4.25
C ASP A 86 -1.39 9.32 3.45
N ARG A 87 -2.04 8.25 3.95
CA ARG A 87 -3.22 7.64 3.35
C ARG A 87 -4.43 7.83 4.24
N GLU A 88 -5.56 8.19 3.66
CA GLU A 88 -6.84 8.18 4.36
C GLU A 88 -7.30 6.74 4.59
N ILE A 89 -7.57 6.40 5.85
CA ILE A 89 -8.00 5.04 6.21
C ILE A 89 -9.50 4.86 5.98
N THR A 90 -9.91 3.61 5.77
CA THR A 90 -11.32 3.23 5.62
C THR A 90 -11.99 3.06 6.99
N LYS A 91 -13.32 3.18 7.04
CA LYS A 91 -14.10 2.91 8.28
C LYS A 91 -13.79 1.55 8.93
N PRO A 92 -13.65 0.43 8.19
CA PRO A 92 -13.24 -0.84 8.79
C PRO A 92 -11.84 -0.82 9.43
N GLU A 93 -10.87 -0.11 8.83
CA GLU A 93 -9.54 0.04 9.44
C GLU A 93 -9.62 0.84 10.74
N LEU A 94 -10.38 1.95 10.76
CA LEU A 94 -10.61 2.74 11.97
C LEU A 94 -11.26 1.92 13.08
N LEU A 95 -12.28 1.11 12.76
CA LEU A 95 -12.92 0.24 13.74
C LEU A 95 -11.93 -0.79 14.32
N MET A 96 -11.09 -1.41 13.49
CA MET A 96 -10.09 -2.37 13.97
C MET A 96 -9.05 -1.70 14.87
N MET A 97 -8.64 -0.47 14.55
CA MET A 97 -7.75 0.33 15.40
C MET A 97 -8.38 0.64 16.75
N GLN A 98 -9.66 1.06 16.76
CA GLN A 98 -10.40 1.32 18.00
C GLN A 98 -10.54 0.06 18.87
N ILE A 99 -10.86 -1.09 18.27
CA ILE A 99 -10.92 -2.38 18.96
C ILE A 99 -9.56 -2.76 19.56
N ALA A 100 -8.47 -2.43 18.86
CA ALA A 100 -7.10 -2.64 19.34
C ALA A 100 -6.65 -1.60 20.40
N GLY A 101 -7.52 -0.67 20.80
CA GLY A 101 -7.19 0.41 21.75
C GLY A 101 -6.31 1.52 21.16
N ILE A 102 -6.19 1.60 19.84
CA ILE A 102 -5.43 2.64 19.14
C ILE A 102 -6.35 3.84 18.89
N ASN A 103 -6.01 4.98 19.51
CA ASN A 103 -6.70 6.24 19.28
C ASN A 103 -6.11 6.97 18.06
N CYS A 104 -6.80 6.88 16.92
CA CYS A 104 -6.47 7.70 15.75
C CYS A 104 -7.17 9.06 15.86
N VAL A 105 -6.42 10.10 16.23
CA VAL A 105 -6.92 11.48 16.20
C VAL A 105 -6.87 11.97 14.75
N GLY A 106 -8.02 12.35 14.19
CA GLY A 106 -8.08 12.86 12.83
C GLY A 106 -7.31 14.16 12.66
N THR A 107 -6.63 14.32 11.52
CA THR A 107 -6.12 15.63 11.09
C THR A 107 -7.29 16.49 10.64
N THR A 108 -7.84 17.30 11.54
CA THR A 108 -8.67 18.46 11.17
C THR A 108 -7.76 19.53 10.58
N LYS A 109 -7.31 19.36 9.34
CA LYS A 109 -6.86 20.51 8.55
C LYS A 109 -8.11 21.18 8.02
N PHE A 110 -8.61 22.17 8.76
CA PHE A 110 -9.48 23.19 8.17
C PHE A 110 -8.65 23.82 7.05
N LEU A 111 -9.14 23.72 5.81
CA LEU A 111 -8.64 24.54 4.73
C LEU A 111 -9.15 25.95 5.05
N GLU A 112 -8.26 26.82 5.54
CA GLU A 112 -8.42 28.27 5.41
C GLU A 112 -8.22 28.69 3.94
#